data_AF-A0A835Y2Y0-F1
#
_entry.id   AF-A0A835Y2Y0-F1
#
_cell.length_a   1.000
_cell.length_b   1.000
_cell.length_c   1.000
_cell.angle_alpha   90.00
_cell.angle_beta   90.00
_cell.angle_gamma   90.00
#
_symmetry.space_group_name_H-M   'P 1'
#
loop_
_entity.id
_entity.type
_entity.pdbx_description
1 polymer ?
#
loop_
_entity_poly.entity_id
_entity_poly.type
_entity_poly.pdbx_seq_one_letter_code
_entity_poly.pdbx_strand_id
1 'polypeptide(L)'
;MVRQAALPLLGRCSFLLRAPVALNSVQQLANNCSLLQGFGGSQRKDKDPVRPQGGAPGLKRLPGMASGPLVLMAGSRARLLRASTLSFAAQHAAHMSTGCLETAARHEIYLKRALQLGAPYQTSLSHQQDFTAGPLIHNWRPTAEEAAGLLPELTHPVFADVLDFLSGDQELDQASIEAAAQLCCIGGDIHKNEWYLATAVRALLQRYLRDTGAVPIDQGFATATSSPHYLALGDVAEEPANLFLVLEVASGMGDDSGDAHYRGANYHLHFWRHRAGSSEAFRTSCCPAFLLEVVGPHVRLSSLAWLDRVTLFPLTPLLNLLPVHPASDRLVMPVARLLAALRMGLGKLAGAAAPAPPLPEYVARTQLPWPISMGSRYDALSAKPLARHTFCVRRKSSSGGGGDGGGEVVVVKLYRKYGLDAHKAWAAEGLAPKVLHEAGLPAGWRLLEMEDLPPPEWTRLSDLDGTDFEEAVAGALSALRRVHAATGMVHGDARSPNCLVRRDDGAGAWQVRFIDFEWAAREGAVTYPAFLNPEIPWPEGVGYGMPLRCAHDTALLEATAGLEERD
;
A
#
# COMPACT_ATOMS: atom_id res chain seq x y z
N MET A 1 -65.65 16.62 -6.20
CA MET A 1 -66.30 16.17 -7.46
C MET A 1 -65.24 16.08 -8.55
N VAL A 2 -65.38 15.15 -9.52
CA VAL A 2 -64.82 15.15 -10.90
C VAL A 2 -63.34 15.60 -11.05
N ARG A 3 -62.32 14.72 -11.18
CA ARG A 3 -61.93 13.77 -12.26
C ARG A 3 -61.10 14.34 -13.43
N GLN A 4 -59.86 13.82 -13.54
CA GLN A 4 -59.19 13.24 -14.74
C GLN A 4 -58.73 14.10 -15.95
N ALA A 5 -57.72 13.52 -16.64
CA ALA A 5 -57.30 13.72 -18.05
C ALA A 5 -56.47 14.97 -18.42
N ALA A 6 -55.50 14.91 -19.36
CA ALA A 6 -54.75 13.77 -19.93
C ALA A 6 -53.47 14.24 -20.69
N LEU A 7 -52.53 13.32 -20.92
CA LEU A 7 -51.47 13.39 -21.95
C LEU A 7 -52.02 12.94 -23.33
N PRO A 8 -51.24 12.98 -24.44
CA PRO A 8 -50.17 13.91 -24.87
C PRO A 8 -50.41 14.44 -26.32
N LEU A 9 -49.48 15.23 -26.87
CA LEU A 9 -49.35 15.39 -28.34
C LEU A 9 -47.88 15.32 -28.80
N LEU A 10 -47.64 14.56 -29.87
CA LEU A 10 -46.37 14.45 -30.58
C LEU A 10 -46.44 15.23 -31.91
N GLY A 11 -45.38 15.98 -32.24
CA GLY A 11 -45.21 16.66 -33.52
C GLY A 11 -43.77 16.55 -34.01
N ARG A 12 -43.56 16.30 -35.31
CA ARG A 12 -42.24 16.09 -35.93
C ARG A 12 -41.91 17.20 -36.94
N CYS A 13 -40.65 17.63 -36.98
CA CYS A 13 -39.83 17.94 -38.17
C CYS A 13 -38.44 18.43 -37.68
N SER A 14 -37.23 18.04 -38.15
CA SER A 14 -36.71 17.35 -39.35
C SER A 14 -36.01 18.27 -40.39
N PHE A 15 -34.74 18.62 -40.11
CA PHE A 15 -33.67 18.89 -41.08
C PHE A 15 -32.35 18.40 -40.43
N LEU A 16 -31.52 17.47 -40.93
CA LEU A 16 -30.93 17.15 -42.25
C LEU A 16 -29.82 18.09 -42.74
N LEU A 17 -28.58 17.61 -42.57
CA LEU A 17 -27.47 17.72 -43.54
C LEU A 17 -26.55 16.50 -43.42
N ARG A 18 -25.81 16.15 -44.49
CA ARG A 18 -24.96 14.94 -44.63
C ARG A 18 -23.47 15.34 -44.48
N ALA A 19 -22.61 14.59 -43.79
CA ALA A 19 -21.85 13.40 -44.24
C ALA A 19 -20.91 13.67 -45.45
N PRO A 20 -19.71 13.04 -45.55
CA PRO A 20 -19.47 11.61 -45.25
C PRO A 20 -18.22 11.27 -44.41
N VAL A 21 -18.03 9.95 -44.21
CA VAL A 21 -16.89 9.29 -43.55
C VAL A 21 -15.76 8.99 -44.55
N ALA A 22 -14.51 8.97 -44.08
CA ALA A 22 -13.41 8.25 -44.74
C ALA A 22 -12.67 7.36 -43.71
N LEU A 23 -12.29 6.16 -44.14
CA LEU A 23 -11.43 5.21 -43.43
C LEU A 23 -10.02 5.23 -44.04
N ASN A 24 -9.08 4.50 -43.42
CA ASN A 24 -7.63 4.44 -43.69
C ASN A 24 -6.83 5.60 -43.08
N SER A 25 -5.63 5.41 -42.53
CA SER A 25 -4.86 4.15 -42.35
C SER A 25 -4.00 4.19 -41.08
N VAL A 26 -3.58 3.00 -40.63
CA VAL A 26 -2.43 2.83 -39.73
C VAL A 26 -1.16 3.36 -40.41
N GLN A 27 -0.09 3.58 -39.61
CA GLN A 27 1.30 3.69 -40.06
C GLN A 27 1.79 5.05 -40.59
N GLN A 28 1.85 6.07 -39.72
CA GLN A 28 2.84 7.17 -39.82
C GLN A 28 3.02 7.95 -38.51
N LEU A 29 3.94 7.52 -37.63
CA LEU A 29 4.48 8.37 -36.54
C LEU A 29 5.85 7.87 -36.02
N ALA A 30 6.73 7.51 -36.95
CA ALA A 30 8.12 7.16 -36.68
C ALA A 30 9.03 7.81 -37.73
N ASN A 31 9.39 9.07 -37.51
CA ASN A 31 10.53 9.80 -38.09
C ASN A 31 10.45 11.28 -37.67
N ASN A 32 11.44 11.75 -36.90
CA ASN A 32 12.00 13.12 -36.89
C ASN A 32 12.93 13.30 -35.67
N CYS A 33 13.97 12.47 -35.60
CA CYS A 33 15.21 12.83 -34.89
C CYS A 33 16.18 13.46 -35.90
N SER A 34 17.17 14.19 -35.37
CA SER A 34 18.23 14.91 -36.10
C SER A 34 17.76 16.00 -37.09
N LEU A 35 17.87 17.26 -36.65
CA LEU A 35 18.42 18.37 -37.44
C LEU A 35 18.56 19.63 -36.56
N LEU A 36 19.82 20.02 -36.27
CA LEU A 36 20.30 21.41 -36.11
C LEU A 36 21.72 21.40 -35.52
N GLN A 37 22.73 21.53 -36.38
CA GLN A 37 24.09 21.94 -36.02
C GLN A 37 24.53 23.10 -36.92
N GLY A 38 25.26 24.06 -36.36
CA GLY A 38 26.34 24.74 -37.07
C GLY A 38 26.06 26.04 -37.83
N PHE A 39 25.99 27.16 -37.10
CA PHE A 39 26.59 28.47 -37.43
C PHE A 39 26.69 29.26 -36.08
N GLY A 40 27.76 29.93 -35.65
CA GLY A 40 29.07 30.21 -36.25
C GLY A 40 29.12 31.60 -36.90
N GLY A 41 29.83 32.62 -36.40
CA GLY A 41 30.63 32.78 -35.16
C GLY A 41 31.57 34.00 -35.27
N SER A 42 32.19 34.50 -34.18
CA SER A 42 33.28 35.50 -34.29
C SER A 42 34.19 35.64 -33.04
N GLN A 43 35.51 35.50 -33.30
CA GLN A 43 36.73 36.05 -32.65
C GLN A 43 36.75 36.37 -31.14
N ARG A 44 37.66 35.78 -30.32
CA ARG A 44 39.16 35.79 -30.30
C ARG A 44 39.83 37.12 -29.86
N LYS A 45 40.71 36.99 -28.86
CA LYS A 45 42.05 37.59 -28.80
C LYS A 45 42.98 36.66 -28.01
N ASP A 46 44.21 36.51 -28.47
CA ASP A 46 45.15 35.47 -28.00
C ASP A 46 46.13 36.01 -26.93
N LYS A 47 46.72 35.11 -26.13
CA LYS A 47 48.17 35.11 -25.82
C LYS A 47 48.64 33.85 -25.07
N ASP A 48 49.88 33.47 -25.39
CA ASP A 48 50.68 32.30 -24.96
C ASP A 48 52.15 32.68 -25.32
N PRO A 49 53.24 31.92 -24.99
CA PRO A 49 53.41 30.78 -24.09
C PRO A 49 54.61 30.94 -23.12
N VAL A 50 55.05 29.88 -22.41
CA VAL A 50 56.48 29.46 -22.28
C VAL A 50 56.66 28.09 -21.57
N ARG A 51 57.68 27.33 -22.00
CA ARG A 51 58.28 26.08 -21.44
C ARG A 51 59.80 26.13 -21.79
N PRO A 52 60.73 25.18 -21.43
CA PRO A 52 60.61 23.78 -20.97
C PRO A 52 61.42 23.52 -19.65
N GLN A 53 61.81 22.32 -19.14
CA GLN A 53 61.94 20.91 -19.62
C GLN A 53 61.27 19.94 -18.59
N GLY A 54 61.59 18.66 -18.30
CA GLY A 54 62.58 17.62 -18.74
C GLY A 54 62.63 16.51 -17.66
N GLY A 55 62.94 15.21 -17.87
CA GLY A 55 63.32 14.41 -19.05
C GLY A 55 63.18 12.87 -18.78
N ALA A 56 63.98 12.01 -19.44
CA ALA A 56 64.05 10.53 -19.29
C ALA A 56 65.51 10.04 -19.64
N PRO A 57 65.95 8.75 -19.76
CA PRO A 57 65.30 7.41 -19.93
C PRO A 57 65.76 6.34 -18.89
N GLY A 58 65.61 4.99 -18.99
CA GLY A 58 64.81 4.08 -19.84
C GLY A 58 65.46 2.69 -20.16
N LEU A 59 64.69 1.79 -20.82
CA LEU A 59 65.04 0.50 -21.49
C LEU A 59 65.24 -0.86 -20.71
N LYS A 60 64.27 -1.78 -20.96
CA LYS A 60 64.35 -3.22 -21.38
C LYS A 60 65.15 -4.30 -20.58
N ARG A 61 64.47 -5.43 -20.28
CA ARG A 61 64.75 -6.82 -20.77
C ARG A 61 63.64 -7.86 -20.39
N LEU A 62 63.66 -9.01 -21.07
CA LEU A 62 62.89 -10.29 -20.93
C LEU A 62 63.90 -11.46 -21.23
N PRO A 63 63.59 -12.80 -21.22
CA PRO A 63 62.35 -13.58 -20.99
C PRO A 63 62.51 -14.87 -20.09
N GLY A 64 61.53 -15.79 -20.08
CA GLY A 64 61.61 -17.21 -19.61
C GLY A 64 60.30 -17.68 -18.90
N MET A 65 59.51 -18.67 -19.39
CA MET A 65 59.67 -20.16 -19.40
C MET A 65 59.80 -20.82 -18.00
N ALA A 66 59.14 -21.96 -17.66
CA ALA A 66 58.03 -22.74 -18.25
C ALA A 66 57.55 -23.86 -17.25
N SER A 67 56.55 -24.68 -17.65
CA SER A 67 56.08 -25.98 -17.07
C SER A 67 54.86 -26.01 -16.11
N GLY A 68 54.13 -27.13 -16.14
CA GLY A 68 52.98 -27.54 -15.28
C GLY A 68 53.26 -28.92 -14.63
N PRO A 69 52.28 -29.83 -14.38
CA PRO A 69 50.91 -29.93 -14.93
C PRO A 69 49.81 -30.27 -13.87
N LEU A 70 48.64 -30.76 -14.34
CA LEU A 70 47.48 -31.24 -13.58
C LEU A 70 47.78 -32.39 -12.59
N VAL A 71 46.97 -32.46 -11.52
CA VAL A 71 46.48 -33.73 -10.96
C VAL A 71 44.96 -33.64 -10.76
N LEU A 72 44.24 -34.69 -11.14
CA LEU A 72 42.79 -34.86 -11.00
C LEU A 72 42.58 -36.14 -10.18
N MET A 73 41.79 -36.10 -9.09
CA MET A 73 41.26 -37.31 -8.45
C MET A 73 40.00 -37.01 -7.62
N ALA A 74 39.19 -38.03 -7.39
CA ALA A 74 37.81 -37.89 -6.90
C ALA A 74 37.64 -38.13 -5.39
N GLY A 75 36.65 -37.43 -4.83
CA GLY A 75 35.63 -37.99 -3.91
C GLY A 75 36.06 -38.67 -2.60
N SER A 76 35.62 -38.10 -1.48
CA SER A 76 35.27 -38.86 -0.26
C SER A 76 34.19 -38.15 0.55
N ARG A 77 33.20 -38.92 1.03
CA ARG A 77 32.07 -38.43 1.85
C ARG A 77 32.42 -38.43 3.34
N ALA A 78 31.58 -37.70 4.10
CA ALA A 78 31.30 -37.85 5.53
C ALA A 78 32.40 -37.45 6.55
N ARG A 79 32.20 -36.31 7.19
CA ARG A 79 31.80 -36.23 8.63
C ARG A 79 31.54 -34.77 9.06
N LEU A 80 30.28 -34.38 9.18
CA LEU A 80 29.81 -33.29 10.03
C LEU A 80 28.29 -33.40 10.15
N LEU A 81 27.80 -33.95 11.26
CA LEU A 81 26.37 -34.18 11.51
C LEU A 81 26.12 -34.13 13.02
N ARG A 82 24.97 -33.56 13.41
CA ARG A 82 24.41 -33.42 14.77
C ARG A 82 25.09 -32.40 15.69
N ALA A 83 24.49 -31.20 15.78
CA ALA A 83 24.20 -30.52 17.06
C ALA A 83 23.25 -29.30 16.92
N SER A 84 22.03 -29.49 16.39
CA SER A 84 21.00 -28.40 16.38
C SER A 84 19.56 -28.89 16.11
N THR A 85 19.17 -30.07 16.61
CA THR A 85 17.77 -30.55 16.53
C THR A 85 16.86 -29.81 17.51
N LEU A 86 16.55 -28.54 17.20
CA LEU A 86 15.33 -27.88 17.65
C LEU A 86 14.19 -28.32 16.73
N SER A 87 13.01 -28.61 17.30
CA SER A 87 11.81 -28.85 16.48
C SER A 87 11.49 -27.62 15.64
N PHE A 88 11.04 -27.82 14.40
CA PHE A 88 10.60 -26.72 13.54
C PHE A 88 9.45 -25.94 14.19
N ALA A 89 8.58 -26.59 14.97
CA ALA A 89 7.56 -25.89 15.77
C ALA A 89 8.15 -24.89 16.78
N ALA A 90 9.32 -25.20 17.37
CA ALA A 90 10.03 -24.28 18.27
C ALA A 90 10.75 -23.16 17.51
N GLN A 91 11.31 -23.44 16.32
CA GLN A 91 11.90 -22.42 15.46
C GLN A 91 10.84 -21.47 14.88
N HIS A 92 9.68 -21.99 14.48
CA HIS A 92 8.57 -21.20 13.95
C HIS A 92 7.88 -20.41 15.07
N ALA A 93 7.68 -20.98 16.27
CA ALA A 93 7.24 -20.24 17.44
C ALA A 93 8.22 -19.13 17.85
N ALA A 94 9.55 -19.38 17.76
CA ALA A 94 10.55 -18.35 17.96
C ALA A 94 10.40 -17.22 16.92
N HIS A 95 10.31 -17.54 15.63
CA HIS A 95 10.16 -16.55 14.54
C HIS A 95 8.83 -15.76 14.62
N MET A 96 7.75 -16.40 15.08
CA MET A 96 6.46 -15.72 15.35
C MET A 96 6.53 -14.77 16.56
N SER A 97 7.41 -15.06 17.54
CA SER A 97 7.74 -14.12 18.60
C SER A 97 8.63 -12.99 18.07
N THR A 98 9.63 -13.29 17.23
CA THR A 98 10.52 -12.24 16.68
C THR A 98 9.75 -11.23 15.85
N GLY A 99 8.85 -11.61 14.94
CA GLY A 99 8.14 -10.63 14.09
C GLY A 99 7.41 -9.53 14.88
N CYS A 100 6.83 -9.89 16.03
CA CYS A 100 6.18 -8.94 16.94
C CYS A 100 7.20 -8.07 17.70
N LEU A 101 8.23 -8.70 18.28
CA LEU A 101 9.32 -8.03 18.98
C LEU A 101 10.16 -7.12 18.07
N GLU A 102 10.32 -7.49 16.79
CA GLU A 102 10.98 -6.73 15.74
C GLU A 102 10.18 -5.46 15.41
N THR A 103 8.85 -5.54 15.31
CA THR A 103 8.03 -4.34 15.06
C THR A 103 8.12 -3.38 16.24
N ALA A 104 8.06 -3.89 17.48
CA ALA A 104 8.28 -3.09 18.68
C ALA A 104 9.69 -2.47 18.74
N ALA A 105 10.74 -3.24 18.43
CA ALA A 105 12.12 -2.77 18.41
C ALA A 105 12.39 -1.75 17.28
N ARG A 106 11.85 -1.97 16.07
CA ARG A 106 11.88 -1.00 14.95
C ARG A 106 11.22 0.31 15.37
N HIS A 107 10.05 0.25 16.03
CA HIS A 107 9.38 1.43 16.57
C HIS A 107 10.20 2.13 17.67
N GLU A 108 10.80 1.40 18.60
CA GLU A 108 11.62 1.99 19.68
C GLU A 108 12.89 2.67 19.13
N ILE A 109 13.58 2.04 18.18
CA ILE A 109 14.73 2.60 17.46
C ILE A 109 14.31 3.86 16.68
N TYR A 110 13.17 3.81 15.99
CA TYR A 110 12.61 4.95 15.28
C TYR A 110 12.26 6.10 16.23
N LEU A 111 11.58 5.83 17.35
CA LEU A 111 11.21 6.85 18.34
C LEU A 111 12.46 7.50 18.98
N LYS A 112 13.50 6.71 19.28
CA LYS A 112 14.79 7.21 19.75
C LYS A 112 15.44 8.18 18.74
N ARG A 113 15.40 7.88 17.44
CA ARG A 113 15.84 8.81 16.38
C ARG A 113 14.94 10.04 16.27
N ALA A 114 13.62 9.85 16.27
CA ALA A 114 12.63 10.91 16.16
C ALA A 114 12.77 11.96 17.28
N LEU A 115 13.05 11.52 18.51
CA LEU A 115 13.30 12.40 19.67
C LEU A 115 14.59 13.24 19.55
N GLN A 116 15.54 12.86 18.70
CA GLN A 116 16.83 13.56 18.52
C GLN A 116 16.80 14.66 17.44
N LEU A 117 15.72 14.79 16.66
CA LEU A 117 15.66 15.75 15.54
C LEU A 117 15.58 17.21 16.03
N GLY A 118 16.28 18.10 15.30
CA GLY A 118 16.08 19.55 15.37
C GLY A 118 14.68 19.95 14.87
N ALA A 119 14.38 21.25 14.79
CA ALA A 119 13.04 21.69 14.38
C ALA A 119 12.70 21.27 12.92
N PRO A 120 11.41 21.21 12.52
CA PRO A 120 11.02 20.74 11.19
C PRO A 120 11.71 21.49 10.05
N TYR A 121 11.77 22.83 10.15
CA TYR A 121 12.45 23.71 9.18
C TYR A 121 13.99 23.60 9.18
N GLN A 122 14.58 22.85 10.12
CA GLN A 122 16.03 22.58 10.20
C GLN A 122 16.39 21.17 9.69
N THR A 123 15.39 20.32 9.45
CA THR A 123 15.61 18.90 9.18
C THR A 123 15.69 18.67 7.67
N SER A 124 16.89 18.47 7.13
CA SER A 124 17.10 18.26 5.69
C SER A 124 16.49 16.95 5.18
N LEU A 125 16.09 16.93 3.89
CA LEU A 125 15.61 15.73 3.22
C LEU A 125 16.61 14.55 3.30
N SER A 126 17.92 14.86 3.32
CA SER A 126 18.99 13.86 3.49
C SER A 126 18.99 13.18 4.86
N HIS A 127 18.62 13.88 5.94
CA HIS A 127 18.40 13.25 7.25
C HIS A 127 17.10 12.45 7.29
N GLN A 128 16.05 12.93 6.61
CA GLN A 128 14.73 12.28 6.58
C GLN A 128 14.73 10.98 5.76
N GLN A 129 15.63 10.85 4.79
CA GLN A 129 15.77 9.70 3.87
C GLN A 129 17.16 9.06 3.98
N ASP A 130 17.70 8.97 5.20
CA ASP A 130 18.97 8.31 5.52
C ASP A 130 18.94 6.83 5.08
N PHE A 131 19.81 6.47 4.12
CA PHE A 131 19.93 5.10 3.60
C PHE A 131 20.51 4.10 4.62
N THR A 132 21.26 4.57 5.60
CA THR A 132 21.96 3.75 6.61
C THR A 132 21.06 3.39 7.78
N ALA A 133 20.26 4.35 8.24
CA ALA A 133 19.36 4.18 9.38
C ALA A 133 17.88 3.99 8.98
N GLY A 134 17.56 4.10 7.69
CA GLY A 134 16.21 4.02 7.13
C GLY A 134 15.43 5.34 7.25
N PRO A 135 14.37 5.53 6.44
CA PRO A 135 13.63 6.78 6.37
C PRO A 135 12.86 7.06 7.66
N LEU A 136 12.81 8.34 8.05
CA LEU A 136 12.04 8.84 9.20
C LEU A 136 10.55 9.07 8.87
N ILE A 137 10.25 9.35 7.60
CA ILE A 137 8.90 9.44 7.06
C ILE A 137 8.79 8.42 5.94
N HIS A 138 7.86 7.48 6.08
CA HIS A 138 7.48 6.55 5.02
C HIS A 138 6.60 7.29 4.02
N ASN A 139 7.24 8.02 3.11
CA ASN A 139 6.64 8.81 2.02
C ASN A 139 6.09 7.90 0.90
N TRP A 140 5.47 6.78 1.28
CA TRP A 140 5.02 5.71 0.40
C TRP A 140 6.05 5.29 -0.67
N ARG A 141 7.33 5.28 -0.26
CA ARG A 141 8.47 4.73 -0.98
C ARG A 141 8.76 3.34 -0.42
N PRO A 142 8.06 2.28 -0.86
CA PRO A 142 8.38 0.94 -0.41
C PRO A 142 9.83 0.60 -0.77
N THR A 143 10.55 0.02 0.18
CA THR A 143 11.73 -0.79 -0.17
C THR A 143 11.28 -2.06 -0.88
N ALA A 144 12.20 -2.78 -1.53
CA ALA A 144 11.86 -4.06 -2.17
C ALA A 144 11.31 -5.10 -1.17
N GLU A 145 11.68 -4.99 0.11
CA GLU A 145 11.23 -5.84 1.21
C GLU A 145 9.92 -5.34 1.84
N GLU A 146 9.67 -4.02 1.84
CA GLU A 146 8.51 -3.38 2.48
C GLU A 146 7.40 -2.97 1.49
N ALA A 147 7.35 -3.60 0.30
CA ALA A 147 6.34 -3.37 -0.77
C ALA A 147 4.88 -3.73 -0.43
N ALA A 148 4.61 -3.99 0.86
CA ALA A 148 3.30 -4.31 1.43
C ALA A 148 2.87 -3.35 2.56
N GLY A 149 3.52 -2.18 2.70
CA GLY A 149 3.12 -1.13 3.65
C GLY A 149 1.62 -0.81 3.57
N LEU A 150 0.98 -0.70 4.73
CA LEU A 150 -0.48 -0.62 4.87
C LEU A 150 -1.08 0.55 4.07
N LEU A 151 -2.08 0.26 3.22
CA LEU A 151 -2.79 1.31 2.48
C LEU A 151 -3.61 2.18 3.47
N PRO A 152 -3.85 3.49 3.21
CA PRO A 152 -4.63 4.33 4.12
C PRO A 152 -6.05 3.78 4.38
N GLU A 153 -6.70 3.18 3.38
CA GLU A 153 -8.01 2.51 3.51
C GLU A 153 -8.03 1.40 4.56
N LEU A 154 -6.87 0.78 4.80
CA LEU A 154 -6.68 -0.30 5.77
C LEU A 154 -6.05 0.21 7.07
N THR A 155 -5.43 1.39 7.07
CA THR A 155 -4.85 2.03 8.26
C THR A 155 -5.90 2.54 9.24
N HIS A 156 -6.93 3.26 8.76
CA HIS A 156 -7.96 3.83 9.62
C HIS A 156 -9.29 3.98 8.84
N PRO A 157 -10.47 3.65 9.43
CA PRO A 157 -11.74 3.66 8.70
C PRO A 157 -12.07 5.02 8.09
N VAL A 158 -11.70 6.12 8.76
CA VAL A 158 -11.96 7.49 8.26
C VAL A 158 -11.20 7.81 6.97
N PHE A 159 -10.03 7.21 6.73
CA PHE A 159 -9.33 7.38 5.44
C PHE A 159 -10.02 6.58 4.33
N ALA A 160 -10.56 5.40 4.66
CA ALA A 160 -11.32 4.57 3.73
C ALA A 160 -12.64 5.27 3.33
N ASP A 161 -13.36 5.84 4.31
CA ASP A 161 -14.51 6.71 4.10
C ASP A 161 -14.21 7.91 3.19
N VAL A 162 -13.08 8.59 3.43
CA VAL A 162 -12.66 9.74 2.63
C VAL A 162 -12.34 9.33 1.19
N LEU A 163 -11.73 8.16 0.97
CA LEU A 163 -11.45 7.66 -0.37
C LEU A 163 -12.71 7.21 -1.13
N ASP A 164 -13.72 6.67 -0.44
CA ASP A 164 -15.05 6.45 -1.04
C ASP A 164 -15.77 7.77 -1.40
N PHE A 165 -15.65 8.81 -0.56
CA PHE A 165 -16.21 10.14 -0.89
C PHE A 165 -15.47 10.80 -2.06
N LEU A 166 -14.15 10.67 -2.12
CA LEU A 166 -13.32 11.20 -3.22
C LEU A 166 -13.56 10.46 -4.55
N SER A 167 -13.90 9.17 -4.49
CA SER A 167 -14.13 8.32 -5.67
C SER A 167 -15.60 8.29 -6.14
N GLY A 168 -16.53 8.69 -5.27
CA GLY A 168 -17.97 8.66 -5.54
C GLY A 168 -18.50 9.82 -6.38
N ASP A 169 -19.79 9.75 -6.70
CA ASP A 169 -20.55 10.65 -7.55
C ASP A 169 -21.56 11.52 -6.78
N GLN A 170 -21.55 11.46 -5.43
CA GLN A 170 -22.51 12.14 -4.55
C GLN A 170 -22.56 13.64 -4.83
N GLU A 171 -23.75 14.26 -4.78
CA GLU A 171 -23.90 15.71 -4.90
C GLU A 171 -23.14 16.43 -3.77
N LEU A 172 -22.49 17.55 -4.11
CA LEU A 172 -21.76 18.38 -3.17
C LEU A 172 -22.66 19.53 -2.70
N ASP A 173 -22.56 19.88 -1.43
CA ASP A 173 -23.25 21.05 -0.89
C ASP A 173 -22.64 22.36 -1.39
N GLN A 174 -23.50 23.38 -1.46
CA GLN A 174 -23.14 24.71 -1.97
C GLN A 174 -21.93 25.33 -1.26
N ALA A 175 -21.77 25.13 0.06
CA ALA A 175 -20.65 25.71 0.81
C ALA A 175 -19.30 25.06 0.43
N SER A 176 -19.26 23.77 0.10
CA SER A 176 -18.08 23.11 -0.46
C SER A 176 -17.68 23.67 -1.84
N ILE A 177 -18.67 23.95 -2.68
CA ILE A 177 -18.47 24.53 -4.03
C ILE A 177 -17.97 25.98 -3.92
N GLU A 178 -18.58 26.79 -3.06
CA GLU A 178 -18.18 28.18 -2.82
C GLU A 178 -16.79 28.28 -2.19
N ALA A 179 -16.45 27.40 -1.24
CA ALA A 179 -15.12 27.34 -0.65
C ALA A 179 -14.05 26.95 -1.69
N ALA A 180 -14.36 26.01 -2.60
CA ALA A 180 -13.46 25.64 -3.68
C ALA A 180 -13.24 26.79 -4.69
N ALA A 181 -14.31 27.47 -5.10
CA ALA A 181 -14.20 28.64 -5.97
C ALA A 181 -13.36 29.76 -5.34
N GLN A 182 -13.53 30.00 -4.03
CA GLN A 182 -12.73 30.97 -3.28
C GLN A 182 -11.26 30.53 -3.15
N LEU A 183 -10.98 29.24 -2.97
CA LEU A 183 -9.61 28.71 -2.97
C LEU A 183 -8.95 28.82 -4.35
N CYS A 184 -9.70 28.63 -5.44
CA CYS A 184 -9.23 28.89 -6.81
C CYS A 184 -8.86 30.36 -7.03
N CYS A 185 -9.65 31.31 -6.51
CA CYS A 185 -9.29 32.73 -6.53
C CYS A 185 -7.97 32.97 -5.76
N ILE A 186 -7.89 32.50 -4.50
CA ILE A 186 -6.69 32.67 -3.65
C ILE A 186 -5.44 32.05 -4.30
N GLY A 187 -5.56 30.89 -4.94
CA GLY A 187 -4.45 30.23 -5.65
C GLY A 187 -4.09 30.89 -6.99
N GLY A 188 -5.00 31.66 -7.59
CA GLY A 188 -4.74 32.44 -8.80
C GLY A 188 -4.10 33.82 -8.56
N ASP A 189 -4.18 34.34 -7.32
CA ASP A 189 -3.62 35.63 -6.95
C ASP A 189 -2.08 35.62 -6.80
N ILE A 190 -1.43 36.75 -7.11
CA ILE A 190 0.02 36.91 -6.94
C ILE A 190 0.31 37.38 -5.51
N HIS A 191 0.71 36.45 -4.65
CA HIS A 191 1.09 36.73 -3.26
C HIS A 191 2.54 37.26 -3.16
N LYS A 192 2.76 38.23 -2.27
CA LYS A 192 4.09 38.84 -2.05
C LYS A 192 5.11 37.88 -1.40
N ASN A 193 4.59 36.97 -0.59
CA ASN A 193 5.30 35.86 0.04
C ASN A 193 4.27 34.89 0.64
N GLU A 194 4.75 33.75 1.13
CA GLU A 194 4.00 32.68 1.76
C GLU A 194 3.02 33.13 2.86
N TRP A 195 3.39 34.12 3.68
CA TRP A 195 2.56 34.57 4.80
C TRP A 195 1.22 35.17 4.35
N TYR A 196 1.19 35.83 3.18
CA TYR A 196 -0.05 36.35 2.59
C TYR A 196 -0.94 35.20 2.10
N LEU A 197 -0.37 34.24 1.36
CA LEU A 197 -1.08 33.05 0.87
C LEU A 197 -1.64 32.23 2.06
N ALA A 198 -0.79 31.92 3.04
CA ALA A 198 -1.15 31.18 4.25
C ALA A 198 -2.24 31.90 5.07
N THR A 199 -2.20 33.23 5.15
CA THR A 199 -3.23 34.02 5.83
C THR A 199 -4.56 33.99 5.10
N ALA A 200 -4.57 34.06 3.76
CA ALA A 200 -5.79 33.95 2.96
C ALA A 200 -6.40 32.53 3.03
N VAL A 201 -5.58 31.49 2.85
CA VAL A 201 -5.99 30.08 2.96
C VAL A 201 -6.53 29.76 4.36
N ARG A 202 -5.84 30.21 5.43
CA ARG A 202 -6.29 30.05 6.82
C ARG A 202 -7.67 30.71 7.03
N ALA A 203 -7.85 31.95 6.61
CA ALA A 203 -9.11 32.68 6.81
C ALA A 203 -10.29 32.01 6.08
N LEU A 204 -10.06 31.43 4.90
CA LEU A 204 -11.06 30.64 4.18
C LEU A 204 -11.42 29.36 4.95
N LEU A 205 -10.43 28.57 5.36
CA LEU A 205 -10.65 27.29 6.04
C LEU A 205 -11.25 27.45 7.44
N GLN A 206 -10.83 28.47 8.20
CA GLN A 206 -11.44 28.87 9.48
C GLN A 206 -12.94 29.18 9.36
N ARG A 207 -13.37 29.75 8.22
CA ARG A 207 -14.79 30.01 7.94
C ARG A 207 -15.52 28.72 7.52
N TYR A 208 -14.93 27.96 6.60
CA TYR A 208 -15.56 26.78 5.98
C TYR A 208 -15.68 25.56 6.92
N LEU A 209 -14.76 25.40 7.88
CA LEU A 209 -14.73 24.24 8.79
C LEU A 209 -15.42 24.49 10.15
N ARG A 210 -15.80 25.74 10.45
CA ARG A 210 -16.34 26.20 11.75
C ARG A 210 -17.42 25.28 12.34
N ASP A 211 -18.33 24.79 11.50
CA ASP A 211 -19.55 24.12 11.96
C ASP A 211 -19.38 22.60 12.16
N THR A 212 -18.16 22.07 12.00
CA THR A 212 -17.87 20.62 12.16
C THR A 212 -17.64 20.18 13.61
N GLY A 213 -17.65 21.10 14.57
CA GLY A 213 -17.14 20.86 15.93
C GLY A 213 -15.61 20.83 16.03
N ALA A 214 -14.91 20.96 14.89
CA ALA A 214 -13.46 21.10 14.85
C ALA A 214 -13.03 22.50 15.35
N VAL A 215 -12.06 22.52 16.26
CA VAL A 215 -11.52 23.73 16.89
C VAL A 215 -10.86 24.65 15.84
N PRO A 216 -10.86 25.99 16.02
CA PRO A 216 -10.23 26.91 15.08
C PRO A 216 -8.77 26.55 14.74
N ILE A 217 -8.43 26.66 13.45
CA ILE A 217 -7.06 26.62 12.95
C ILE A 217 -6.34 27.89 13.42
N ASP A 218 -5.57 27.82 14.50
CA ASP A 218 -4.73 28.93 14.95
C ASP A 218 -3.30 28.82 14.37
N GLN A 219 -2.38 29.65 14.85
CA GLN A 219 -0.95 29.37 14.81
C GLN A 219 -0.72 28.00 15.45
N GLY A 220 0.13 27.17 14.82
CA GLY A 220 0.28 25.76 15.17
C GLY A 220 0.66 25.49 16.62
N PHE A 221 0.64 24.22 17.01
CA PHE A 221 0.77 23.85 18.42
C PHE A 221 2.17 24.11 18.95
N ALA A 222 2.30 25.20 19.71
CA ALA A 222 3.52 25.66 20.32
C ALA A 222 4.05 24.60 21.30
N THR A 223 5.37 24.47 21.32
CA THR A 223 6.09 23.81 22.42
C THR A 223 7.06 24.84 23.00
N ALA A 224 7.50 24.65 24.24
CA ALA A 224 8.48 25.53 24.88
C ALA A 224 9.85 25.60 24.16
N THR A 225 10.05 24.84 23.07
CA THR A 225 11.30 24.75 22.30
C THR A 225 11.15 25.06 20.80
N SER A 226 9.95 25.37 20.30
CA SER A 226 9.78 25.78 18.89
C SER A 226 8.62 26.75 18.67
N SER A 227 8.93 27.86 17.99
CA SER A 227 7.94 28.81 17.45
C SER A 227 7.07 28.13 16.40
N PRO A 228 5.72 28.24 16.48
CA PRO A 228 4.82 27.53 15.58
C PRO A 228 4.65 28.24 14.24
N HIS A 229 5.56 27.97 13.31
CA HIS A 229 5.53 28.52 11.95
C HIS A 229 4.58 27.79 10.97
N TYR A 230 3.83 26.79 11.44
CA TYR A 230 2.88 25.98 10.67
C TYR A 230 1.45 26.19 11.16
N LEU A 231 0.46 25.72 10.40
CA LEU A 231 -0.95 25.77 10.75
C LEU A 231 -1.48 24.36 11.02
N ALA A 232 -2.34 24.22 12.03
CA ALA A 232 -2.84 22.91 12.46
C ALA A 232 -4.24 22.98 13.08
N LEU A 233 -4.89 21.83 13.18
CA LEU A 233 -6.18 21.64 13.86
C LEU A 233 -6.11 20.41 14.77
N GLY A 234 -6.66 20.53 15.98
CA GLY A 234 -6.69 19.48 17.01
C GLY A 234 -8.02 19.44 17.75
N ASP A 235 -8.02 18.83 18.93
CA ASP A 235 -9.18 18.66 19.81
C ASP A 235 -9.46 19.85 20.73
N VAL A 236 -8.43 20.60 21.14
CA VAL A 236 -8.53 21.88 21.86
C VAL A 236 -7.50 22.89 21.34
N ALA A 237 -7.73 24.19 21.56
CA ALA A 237 -6.87 25.25 21.04
C ALA A 237 -5.57 25.41 21.85
N GLU A 238 -5.71 25.34 23.18
CA GLU A 238 -4.60 25.34 24.13
C GLU A 238 -4.28 23.88 24.52
N GLU A 239 -3.01 23.48 24.42
CA GLU A 239 -2.49 22.14 24.79
C GLU A 239 -3.28 20.92 24.26
N PRO A 240 -3.56 20.79 22.95
CA PRO A 240 -4.25 19.63 22.39
C PRO A 240 -3.60 18.28 22.71
N ALA A 241 -4.44 17.27 22.91
CA ALA A 241 -4.02 15.87 23.01
C ALA A 241 -4.00 15.19 21.63
N ASN A 242 -4.76 15.70 20.65
CA ASN A 242 -4.90 15.15 19.31
C ASN A 242 -4.60 16.16 18.19
N LEU A 243 -4.21 15.63 17.02
CA LEU A 243 -3.93 16.38 15.80
C LEU A 243 -4.77 15.77 14.66
N PHE A 244 -5.65 16.57 14.05
CA PHE A 244 -6.55 16.13 12.98
C PHE A 244 -6.18 16.70 11.60
N LEU A 245 -5.59 17.90 11.56
CA LEU A 245 -5.09 18.52 10.33
C LEU A 245 -3.71 19.15 10.55
N VAL A 246 -2.79 18.93 9.62
CA VAL A 246 -1.69 19.84 9.32
C VAL A 246 -2.04 20.59 8.04
N LEU A 247 -1.89 21.92 8.05
CA LEU A 247 -2.03 22.77 6.88
C LEU A 247 -0.65 23.34 6.54
N GLU A 248 -0.09 22.84 5.44
CA GLU A 248 1.18 23.30 4.88
C GLU A 248 0.88 24.23 3.70
N VAL A 249 1.54 25.40 3.68
CA VAL A 249 1.37 26.40 2.62
C VAL A 249 2.74 26.84 2.14
N ALA A 250 2.98 26.76 0.85
CA ALA A 250 4.24 27.10 0.21
C ALA A 250 4.02 28.07 -0.95
N SER A 251 4.96 28.99 -1.18
CA SER A 251 4.86 29.99 -2.27
C SER A 251 4.86 29.38 -3.68
N GLY A 252 5.41 28.17 -3.85
CA GLY A 252 5.50 27.45 -5.12
C GLY A 252 6.18 26.10 -4.97
N MET A 253 6.24 25.32 -6.04
CA MET A 253 6.95 24.02 -6.03
C MET A 253 8.46 24.22 -6.04
N GLY A 254 9.18 23.58 -5.10
CA GLY A 254 10.64 23.67 -5.00
C GLY A 254 11.13 24.97 -4.37
N ASP A 255 10.47 25.42 -3.30
CA ASP A 255 10.95 26.54 -2.48
C ASP A 255 12.29 26.21 -1.77
N ASP A 256 13.06 27.24 -1.39
CA ASP A 256 14.37 27.08 -0.74
C ASP A 256 14.31 26.41 0.65
N SER A 257 13.11 26.22 1.21
CA SER A 257 12.88 25.51 2.47
C SER A 257 12.45 24.03 2.28
N GLY A 258 12.47 23.53 1.04
CA GLY A 258 12.35 22.10 0.71
C GLY A 258 11.00 21.65 0.17
N ASP A 259 10.60 20.41 0.48
CA ASP A 259 9.36 19.81 0.01
C ASP A 259 8.27 19.90 1.10
N ALA A 260 7.22 20.67 0.80
CA ALA A 260 6.01 20.85 1.60
C ALA A 260 5.41 19.51 2.11
N HIS A 261 5.42 18.46 1.28
CA HIS A 261 4.87 17.14 1.61
C HIS A 261 5.61 16.53 2.82
N TYR A 262 6.94 16.65 2.80
CA TYR A 262 7.80 16.20 3.88
C TYR A 262 7.73 17.13 5.10
N ARG A 263 7.67 18.46 4.92
CA ARG A 263 7.49 19.42 6.04
C ARG A 263 6.20 19.12 6.82
N GLY A 264 5.09 18.93 6.12
CA GLY A 264 3.80 18.52 6.67
C GLY A 264 3.87 17.28 7.56
N ALA A 265 4.53 16.21 7.09
CA ALA A 265 4.74 15.00 7.89
C ALA A 265 5.72 15.19 9.06
N ASN A 266 6.71 16.09 8.97
CA ASN A 266 7.56 16.42 10.12
C ASN A 266 6.77 17.16 11.21
N TYR A 267 5.79 18.01 10.88
CA TYR A 267 4.96 18.65 11.91
C TYR A 267 4.13 17.63 12.70
N HIS A 268 3.58 16.60 12.05
CA HIS A 268 2.93 15.46 12.71
C HIS A 268 3.91 14.64 13.57
N LEU A 269 5.09 14.31 13.04
CA LEU A 269 6.16 13.64 13.78
C LEU A 269 6.54 14.43 15.05
N HIS A 270 6.67 15.75 14.94
CA HIS A 270 7.01 16.63 16.06
C HIS A 270 5.89 16.75 17.10
N PHE A 271 4.64 16.89 16.67
CA PHE A 271 3.48 16.96 17.56
C PHE A 271 3.42 15.75 18.49
N TRP A 272 3.60 14.56 17.91
CA TRP A 272 3.44 13.28 18.59
C TRP A 272 4.68 12.84 19.37
N ARG A 273 5.91 13.05 18.88
CA ARG A 273 7.14 12.67 19.63
C ARG A 273 7.21 13.34 21.01
N HIS A 274 6.78 14.61 21.10
CA HIS A 274 6.79 15.37 22.36
C HIS A 274 5.67 14.94 23.32
N ARG A 275 4.70 14.17 22.83
CA ARG A 275 3.59 13.57 23.59
C ARG A 275 3.79 12.08 23.88
N ALA A 276 4.82 11.44 23.33
CA ALA A 276 5.00 9.98 23.40
C ALA A 276 5.13 9.41 24.83
N GLY A 277 5.63 10.21 25.78
CA GLY A 277 5.73 9.81 27.19
C GLY A 277 4.42 9.93 27.98
N SER A 278 3.47 10.75 27.53
CA SER A 278 2.35 11.25 28.35
C SER A 278 0.96 11.11 27.73
N SER A 279 0.82 11.11 26.40
CA SER A 279 -0.48 11.00 25.73
C SER A 279 -0.94 9.55 25.60
N GLU A 280 -2.10 9.25 26.17
CA GLU A 280 -2.81 7.99 25.90
C GLU A 280 -3.19 7.90 24.41
N ALA A 281 -3.74 8.97 23.82
CA ALA A 281 -4.14 8.99 22.42
C ALA A 281 -2.97 8.74 21.45
N PHE A 282 -1.73 9.10 21.82
CA PHE A 282 -0.54 8.61 21.12
C PHE A 282 -0.46 7.09 21.23
N ARG A 283 -0.32 6.55 22.45
CA ARG A 283 -0.09 5.12 22.69
C ARG A 283 -1.17 4.24 22.07
N THR A 284 -2.43 4.64 22.12
CA THR A 284 -3.59 3.78 21.90
C THR A 284 -4.28 4.00 20.55
N SER A 285 -3.69 4.79 19.65
CA SER A 285 -4.15 5.00 18.28
C SER A 285 -3.00 5.01 17.27
N CYS A 286 -3.31 4.85 15.98
CA CYS A 286 -2.36 5.08 14.88
C CYS A 286 -2.16 6.58 14.56
N CYS A 287 -2.46 7.49 15.50
CA CYS A 287 -2.33 8.95 15.36
C CYS A 287 -2.89 9.52 14.03
N PRO A 288 -4.14 9.19 13.62
CA PRO A 288 -4.66 9.51 12.30
C PRO A 288 -4.90 11.02 12.12
N ALA A 289 -4.35 11.60 11.06
CA ALA A 289 -4.54 13.00 10.70
C ALA A 289 -4.59 13.18 9.18
N PHE A 290 -4.99 14.37 8.72
CA PHE A 290 -4.83 14.80 7.34
C PHE A 290 -3.69 15.82 7.21
N LEU A 291 -3.10 15.87 6.03
CA LEU A 291 -2.24 16.94 5.56
C LEU A 291 -2.92 17.60 4.36
N LEU A 292 -3.23 18.89 4.47
CA LEU A 292 -3.67 19.73 3.36
C LEU A 292 -2.49 20.60 2.93
N GLU A 293 -2.12 20.50 1.66
CA GLU A 293 -0.94 21.15 1.08
C GLU A 293 -1.42 22.17 0.06
N VAL A 294 -1.07 23.46 0.21
CA VAL A 294 -1.34 24.50 -0.79
C VAL A 294 -0.01 25.05 -1.30
N VAL A 295 0.36 24.71 -2.53
CA VAL A 295 1.72 24.92 -3.08
C VAL A 295 1.63 25.82 -4.33
N GLY A 296 1.71 27.12 -4.09
CA GLY A 296 1.34 28.14 -5.08
C GLY A 296 -0.09 27.90 -5.59
N PRO A 297 -0.31 27.78 -6.91
CA PRO A 297 -1.63 27.60 -7.49
C PRO A 297 -2.12 26.13 -7.47
N HIS A 298 -1.79 25.36 -6.43
CA HIS A 298 -2.17 23.94 -6.34
C HIS A 298 -2.63 23.54 -4.95
N VAL A 299 -3.46 22.50 -4.86
CA VAL A 299 -3.88 21.87 -3.60
C VAL A 299 -3.78 20.35 -3.64
N ARG A 300 -3.32 19.71 -2.56
CA ARG A 300 -3.33 18.26 -2.37
C ARG A 300 -3.85 17.91 -0.97
N LEU A 301 -4.64 16.84 -0.88
CA LEU A 301 -5.02 16.20 0.38
C LEU A 301 -4.26 14.87 0.52
N SER A 302 -3.66 14.66 1.68
CA SER A 302 -2.88 13.48 2.03
C SER A 302 -3.28 12.95 3.42
N SER A 303 -3.18 11.63 3.66
CA SER A 303 -3.37 11.02 4.98
C SER A 303 -2.05 10.87 5.72
N LEU A 304 -2.07 11.08 7.04
CA LEU A 304 -0.96 10.90 7.96
C LEU A 304 -1.34 9.89 9.05
N ALA A 305 -0.45 8.95 9.35
CA ALA A 305 -0.60 8.01 10.48
C ALA A 305 0.77 7.67 11.08
N TRP A 306 0.77 7.25 12.35
CA TRP A 306 1.94 6.72 13.03
C TRP A 306 1.75 5.21 13.26
N LEU A 307 2.49 4.41 12.48
CA LEU A 307 2.53 2.94 12.59
C LEU A 307 3.85 2.52 13.29
N ASP A 308 4.73 1.77 12.64
CA ASP A 308 6.12 1.66 13.12
C ASP A 308 6.81 3.03 13.07
N ARG A 309 6.51 3.81 12.02
CA ARG A 309 6.91 5.21 11.81
C ARG A 309 5.78 6.09 11.26
N VAL A 310 6.04 7.38 11.05
CA VAL A 310 5.10 8.27 10.34
C VAL A 310 4.99 7.86 8.87
N THR A 311 3.79 7.51 8.45
CA THR A 311 3.42 7.16 7.08
C THR A 311 2.57 8.27 6.47
N LEU A 312 2.90 8.63 5.23
CA LEU A 312 2.23 9.68 4.44
C LEU A 312 1.76 9.08 3.11
N PHE A 313 0.53 9.40 2.69
CA PHE A 313 -0.02 8.96 1.40
C PHE A 313 -0.91 10.05 0.75
N PRO A 314 -0.65 10.44 -0.51
CA PRO A 314 -1.54 11.29 -1.31
C PRO A 314 -2.93 10.68 -1.54
N LEU A 315 -3.97 11.25 -0.91
CA LEU A 315 -5.36 10.84 -1.15
C LEU A 315 -5.92 11.45 -2.44
N THR A 316 -5.36 12.59 -2.88
CA THR A 316 -5.63 13.20 -4.18
C THR A 316 -4.34 13.41 -4.98
N PRO A 317 -4.44 13.53 -6.32
CA PRO A 317 -3.42 14.24 -7.10
C PRO A 317 -3.21 15.67 -6.57
N LEU A 318 -2.14 16.31 -7.04
CA LEU A 318 -1.94 17.75 -6.87
C LEU A 318 -2.89 18.49 -7.84
N LEU A 319 -4.02 18.96 -7.33
CA LEU A 319 -5.08 19.63 -8.10
C LEU A 319 -4.68 21.07 -8.43
N ASN A 320 -5.05 21.53 -9.63
CA ASN A 320 -4.78 22.88 -10.11
C ASN A 320 -5.86 23.87 -9.63
N LEU A 321 -5.45 25.00 -9.04
CA LEU A 321 -6.34 26.06 -8.59
C LEU A 321 -6.57 27.16 -9.64
N LEU A 322 -5.76 27.22 -10.71
CA LEU A 322 -5.84 28.29 -11.72
C LEU A 322 -7.19 28.31 -12.46
N PRO A 323 -7.84 29.48 -12.61
CA PRO A 323 -9.09 29.61 -13.37
C PRO A 323 -8.84 29.48 -14.88
N VAL A 324 -9.25 28.35 -15.48
CA VAL A 324 -9.24 28.15 -16.94
C VAL A 324 -10.62 28.43 -17.53
N HIS A 325 -10.75 29.52 -18.28
CA HIS A 325 -11.99 29.93 -18.95
C HIS A 325 -12.31 29.03 -20.16
N PRO A 326 -13.54 28.51 -20.37
CA PRO A 326 -14.69 28.42 -19.46
C PRO A 326 -14.88 26.96 -18.98
N ALA A 327 -13.83 26.36 -18.41
CA ALA A 327 -13.80 24.97 -17.96
C ALA A 327 -13.90 24.85 -16.42
N SER A 328 -14.58 25.82 -15.78
CA SER A 328 -14.69 26.01 -14.32
C SER A 328 -14.91 24.70 -13.57
N ASP A 329 -15.99 24.01 -13.89
CA ASP A 329 -16.53 22.93 -13.07
C ASP A 329 -15.60 21.72 -13.07
N ARG A 330 -14.85 21.49 -14.16
CA ARG A 330 -13.86 20.41 -14.25
C ARG A 330 -12.62 20.62 -13.38
N LEU A 331 -12.38 21.84 -12.89
CA LEU A 331 -11.27 22.18 -11.98
C LEU A 331 -11.80 22.45 -10.56
N VAL A 332 -12.91 23.17 -10.44
CA VAL A 332 -13.53 23.51 -9.15
C VAL A 332 -14.18 22.29 -8.48
N MET A 333 -14.87 21.41 -9.21
CA MET A 333 -15.58 20.28 -8.57
C MET A 333 -14.65 19.23 -7.94
N PRO A 334 -13.46 18.89 -8.51
CA PRO A 334 -12.45 18.11 -7.80
C PRO A 334 -11.97 18.77 -6.50
N VAL A 335 -11.78 20.09 -6.49
CA VAL A 335 -11.37 20.86 -5.29
C VAL A 335 -12.52 20.92 -4.27
N ALA A 336 -13.77 21.06 -4.72
CA ALA A 336 -14.96 21.01 -3.86
C ALA A 336 -15.15 19.62 -3.25
N ARG A 337 -14.93 18.54 -4.01
CA ARG A 337 -14.97 17.16 -3.50
C ARG A 337 -13.85 16.90 -2.49
N LEU A 338 -12.64 17.44 -2.73
CA LEU A 338 -11.52 17.42 -1.76
C LEU A 338 -11.91 18.12 -0.46
N LEU A 339 -12.43 19.36 -0.53
CA LEU A 339 -12.82 20.14 0.64
C LEU A 339 -14.01 19.52 1.38
N ALA A 340 -14.97 18.91 0.69
CA ALA A 340 -16.08 18.18 1.28
C ALA A 340 -15.60 16.90 1.99
N ALA A 341 -14.75 16.10 1.34
CA ALA A 341 -14.16 14.90 1.91
C ALA A 341 -13.30 15.21 3.14
N LEU A 342 -12.47 16.26 3.08
CA LEU A 342 -11.70 16.74 4.23
C LEU A 342 -12.63 17.15 5.38
N ARG A 343 -13.66 17.95 5.11
CA ARG A 343 -14.61 18.41 6.15
C ARG A 343 -15.36 17.24 6.81
N MET A 344 -15.76 16.23 6.04
CA MET A 344 -16.31 14.97 6.56
C MET A 344 -15.26 14.22 7.40
N GLY A 345 -14.04 14.07 6.89
CA GLY A 345 -12.95 13.36 7.56
C GLY A 345 -12.60 13.97 8.91
N LEU A 346 -12.48 15.30 8.99
CA LEU A 346 -12.24 16.03 10.23
C LEU A 346 -13.40 15.87 11.23
N GLY A 347 -14.65 15.98 10.77
CA GLY A 347 -15.83 15.71 11.61
C GLY A 347 -15.86 14.29 12.16
N LYS A 348 -15.42 13.30 11.38
CA LYS A 348 -15.28 11.91 11.83
C LYS A 348 -14.11 11.71 12.82
N LEU A 349 -12.95 12.35 12.61
CA LEU A 349 -11.83 12.30 13.57
C LEU A 349 -12.20 12.97 14.91
N ALA A 350 -12.82 14.15 14.87
CA ALA A 350 -13.28 14.86 16.07
C ALA A 350 -14.40 14.08 16.80
N GLY A 351 -15.36 13.51 16.07
CA GLY A 351 -16.41 12.66 16.65
C GLY A 351 -15.88 11.34 17.23
N ALA A 352 -14.81 10.78 16.66
CA ALA A 352 -14.14 9.58 17.15
C ALA A 352 -13.23 9.82 18.38
N ALA A 353 -13.18 11.05 18.93
CA ALA A 353 -12.62 11.32 20.24
C ALA A 353 -13.51 10.78 21.39
N ALA A 354 -14.76 10.37 21.11
CA ALA A 354 -15.53 9.50 21.99
C ALA A 354 -15.03 8.04 21.85
N PRO A 355 -14.96 7.26 22.95
CA PRO A 355 -14.01 6.15 23.04
C PRO A 355 -14.37 4.95 22.14
N ALA A 356 -13.65 4.83 21.02
CA ALA A 356 -13.16 3.52 20.62
C ALA A 356 -12.33 2.94 21.79
N PRO A 357 -12.42 1.64 22.09
CA PRO A 357 -11.62 1.05 23.17
C PRO A 357 -10.13 1.24 22.83
N PRO A 358 -9.31 1.79 23.75
CA PRO A 358 -7.92 2.12 23.46
C PRO A 358 -7.18 0.88 22.94
N LEU A 359 -6.52 1.00 21.78
CA LEU A 359 -5.72 -0.10 21.26
C LEU A 359 -4.56 -0.36 22.24
N PRO A 360 -4.21 -1.63 22.52
CA PRO A 360 -2.97 -1.94 23.21
C PRO A 360 -1.79 -1.29 22.48
N GLU A 361 -0.84 -0.71 23.21
CA GLU A 361 0.22 0.15 22.63
C GLU A 361 1.03 -0.54 21.52
N TYR A 362 1.22 -1.86 21.63
CA TYR A 362 1.76 -2.69 20.56
C TYR A 362 0.91 -2.65 19.27
N VAL A 363 -0.40 -2.94 19.38
CA VAL A 363 -1.33 -3.00 18.24
C VAL A 363 -1.38 -1.65 17.50
N ALA A 364 -1.40 -0.54 18.23
CA ALA A 364 -1.36 0.82 17.69
C ALA A 364 -0.10 1.18 16.89
N ARG A 365 0.94 0.32 16.93
CA ARG A 365 2.22 0.47 16.19
C ARG A 365 2.47 -0.64 15.18
N THR A 366 1.59 -1.63 15.10
CA THR A 366 1.63 -2.64 14.03
C THR A 366 1.07 -2.11 12.72
N GLN A 367 1.41 -2.77 11.61
CA GLN A 367 0.74 -2.60 10.33
C GLN A 367 -0.52 -3.50 10.23
N LEU A 368 -1.24 -3.73 11.35
CA LEU A 368 -2.50 -4.51 11.36
C LEU A 368 -3.67 -3.66 10.84
N PRO A 369 -4.40 -4.12 9.80
CA PRO A 369 -5.56 -3.43 9.26
C PRO A 369 -6.63 -3.12 10.31
N TRP A 370 -7.28 -1.95 10.22
CA TRP A 370 -8.33 -1.52 11.14
C TRP A 370 -9.49 -2.52 11.33
N PRO A 371 -9.92 -3.34 10.34
CA PRO A 371 -10.95 -4.36 10.57
C PRO A 371 -10.53 -5.44 11.58
N ILE A 372 -9.22 -5.63 11.78
CA ILE A 372 -8.62 -6.57 12.74
C ILE A 372 -8.24 -5.84 14.03
N SER A 373 -7.54 -4.70 13.94
CA SER A 373 -7.03 -3.97 15.11
C SER A 373 -8.12 -3.23 15.89
N MET A 374 -9.05 -2.56 15.20
CA MET A 374 -10.15 -1.78 15.80
C MET A 374 -11.48 -2.57 15.81
N GLY A 375 -11.52 -3.75 15.19
CA GLY A 375 -12.73 -4.56 15.03
C GLY A 375 -13.22 -5.25 16.31
N SER A 376 -14.54 -5.32 16.47
CA SER A 376 -15.18 -6.06 17.57
C SER A 376 -15.12 -7.59 17.40
N ARG A 377 -14.92 -8.10 16.19
CA ARG A 377 -14.85 -9.54 15.88
C ARG A 377 -13.54 -10.21 16.33
N TYR A 378 -12.42 -9.48 16.35
CA TYR A 378 -11.08 -10.07 16.44
C TYR A 378 -10.30 -9.66 17.67
N ASP A 379 -9.58 -10.61 18.27
CA ASP A 379 -8.56 -10.34 19.28
C ASP A 379 -7.28 -9.88 18.58
N ALA A 380 -7.11 -8.56 18.48
CA ALA A 380 -5.97 -7.94 17.80
C ALA A 380 -4.60 -8.33 18.36
N LEU A 381 -4.51 -8.75 19.63
CA LEU A 381 -3.25 -9.21 20.25
C LEU A 381 -2.86 -10.63 19.79
N SER A 382 -3.82 -11.39 19.25
CA SER A 382 -3.57 -12.71 18.66
C SER A 382 -3.19 -12.68 17.19
N ALA A 383 -3.34 -11.52 16.53
CA ALA A 383 -3.20 -11.40 15.09
C ALA A 383 -1.74 -11.54 14.62
N LYS A 384 -1.50 -12.46 13.69
CA LYS A 384 -0.18 -12.76 13.11
C LYS A 384 -0.26 -12.69 11.59
N PRO A 385 0.64 -11.97 10.88
CA PRO A 385 0.69 -12.03 9.43
C PRO A 385 1.12 -13.42 8.96
N LEU A 386 0.44 -13.95 7.95
CA LEU A 386 0.81 -15.17 7.21
C LEU A 386 1.35 -14.83 5.82
N ALA A 387 0.74 -13.83 5.16
CA ALA A 387 1.12 -13.31 3.85
C ALA A 387 0.60 -11.87 3.71
N ARG A 388 0.81 -11.25 2.54
CA ARG A 388 0.28 -9.89 2.26
C ARG A 388 -1.23 -9.84 2.52
N HIS A 389 -1.63 -8.89 3.37
CA HIS A 389 -3.00 -8.67 3.82
C HIS A 389 -3.74 -9.93 4.35
N THR A 390 -3.00 -10.95 4.78
CA THR A 390 -3.53 -12.26 5.19
C THR A 390 -3.00 -12.62 6.57
N PHE A 391 -3.88 -12.84 7.54
CA PHE A 391 -3.54 -12.92 8.95
C PHE A 391 -4.22 -14.11 9.63
N CYS A 392 -3.49 -14.86 10.45
CA CYS A 392 -4.05 -15.77 11.44
C CYS A 392 -4.49 -14.94 12.65
N VAL A 393 -5.73 -15.10 13.13
CA VAL A 393 -6.26 -14.32 14.26
C VAL A 393 -7.36 -15.08 15.00
N ARG A 394 -7.48 -14.86 16.31
CA ARG A 394 -8.53 -15.41 17.16
C ARG A 394 -9.80 -14.55 17.09
N ARG A 395 -10.96 -15.20 16.92
CA ARG A 395 -12.29 -14.60 17.11
C ARG A 395 -12.51 -14.28 18.60
N LYS A 396 -13.02 -13.08 18.90
CA LYS A 396 -13.50 -12.74 20.26
C LYS A 396 -14.76 -13.55 20.56
N SER A 397 -14.78 -14.26 21.69
CA SER A 397 -15.97 -15.00 22.14
C SER A 397 -17.13 -14.05 22.44
N SER A 398 -18.34 -14.41 21.99
CA SER A 398 -19.55 -13.60 22.17
C SER A 398 -20.15 -13.65 23.58
N SER A 399 -19.63 -14.50 24.46
CA SER A 399 -19.99 -14.62 25.87
C SER A 399 -19.00 -13.86 26.77
N GLY A 400 -19.45 -12.77 27.38
CA GLY A 400 -18.65 -11.91 28.26
C GLY A 400 -18.35 -12.49 29.65
N GLY A 401 -17.92 -13.75 29.74
CA GLY A 401 -17.44 -14.39 30.95
C GLY A 401 -15.92 -14.54 30.92
N GLY A 402 -15.23 -14.23 32.03
CA GLY A 402 -13.77 -14.32 32.16
C GLY A 402 -13.25 -15.77 32.24
N GLY A 403 -13.40 -16.53 31.15
CA GLY A 403 -12.78 -17.84 30.93
C GLY A 403 -11.56 -17.74 30.00
N ASP A 404 -10.56 -18.58 30.24
CA ASP A 404 -9.26 -18.52 29.55
C ASP A 404 -9.33 -18.90 28.06
N GLY A 405 -8.58 -18.14 27.23
CA GLY A 405 -8.08 -18.48 25.87
C GLY A 405 -9.04 -18.87 24.74
N GLY A 406 -10.26 -19.33 25.02
CA GLY A 406 -11.05 -20.25 24.18
C GLY A 406 -11.78 -19.66 22.96
N GLY A 407 -11.18 -18.69 22.27
CA GLY A 407 -11.68 -18.23 20.97
C GLY A 407 -11.19 -19.10 19.81
N GLU A 408 -12.04 -19.31 18.81
CA GLU A 408 -11.69 -20.00 17.56
C GLU A 408 -10.63 -19.20 16.78
N VAL A 409 -9.61 -19.88 16.24
CA VAL A 409 -8.60 -19.28 15.36
C VAL A 409 -9.03 -19.43 13.90
N VAL A 410 -8.86 -18.36 13.13
CA VAL A 410 -9.29 -18.25 11.73
C VAL A 410 -8.23 -17.53 10.92
N VAL A 411 -8.25 -17.73 9.60
CA VAL A 411 -7.46 -16.93 8.65
C VAL A 411 -8.33 -15.84 8.06
N VAL A 412 -7.88 -14.59 8.18
CA VAL A 412 -8.53 -13.39 7.63
C VAL A 412 -7.69 -12.84 6.48
N LYS A 413 -8.26 -12.81 5.28
CA LYS A 413 -7.65 -12.21 4.09
C LYS A 413 -8.44 -10.98 3.65
N LEU A 414 -7.72 -9.87 3.39
CA LEU A 414 -8.30 -8.66 2.81
C LEU A 414 -7.88 -8.54 1.34
N TYR A 415 -8.84 -8.27 0.45
CA TYR A 415 -8.59 -8.15 -0.99
C TYR A 415 -9.51 -7.11 -1.68
N ARG A 416 -9.16 -6.74 -2.91
CA ARG A 416 -10.04 -5.99 -3.86
C ARG A 416 -10.50 -6.85 -5.05
N LYS A 417 -9.71 -7.87 -5.41
CA LYS A 417 -10.03 -8.93 -6.37
C LYS A 417 -9.55 -10.24 -5.76
N TYR A 418 -10.33 -11.32 -5.93
CA TYR A 418 -10.00 -12.66 -5.44
C TYR A 418 -10.94 -13.67 -6.11
N GLY A 419 -10.46 -14.87 -6.38
CA GLY A 419 -11.20 -15.97 -7.03
C GLY A 419 -12.21 -16.66 -6.13
N LEU A 420 -13.08 -15.89 -5.48
CA LEU A 420 -13.91 -16.37 -4.38
C LEU A 420 -14.90 -17.47 -4.78
N ASP A 421 -15.45 -17.42 -5.99
CA ASP A 421 -16.38 -18.45 -6.47
C ASP A 421 -15.66 -19.78 -6.75
N ALA A 422 -14.42 -19.72 -7.22
CA ALA A 422 -13.55 -20.90 -7.35
C ALA A 422 -13.16 -21.45 -5.97
N HIS A 423 -12.77 -20.57 -5.03
CA HIS A 423 -12.48 -20.94 -3.64
C HIS A 423 -13.68 -21.62 -2.96
N LYS A 424 -14.88 -21.03 -3.05
CA LYS A 424 -16.12 -21.59 -2.49
C LYS A 424 -16.48 -22.94 -3.14
N ALA A 425 -16.30 -23.09 -4.46
CA ALA A 425 -16.52 -24.35 -5.16
C ALA A 425 -15.52 -25.45 -4.72
N TRP A 426 -14.23 -25.14 -4.65
CA TRP A 426 -13.20 -26.09 -4.23
C TRP A 426 -13.31 -26.44 -2.74
N ALA A 427 -13.80 -25.51 -1.91
CA ALA A 427 -14.11 -25.79 -0.50
C ALA A 427 -15.33 -26.72 -0.33
N ALA A 428 -16.32 -26.67 -1.23
CA ALA A 428 -17.45 -27.60 -1.23
C ALA A 428 -17.02 -29.05 -1.56
N GLU A 429 -16.07 -29.21 -2.49
CA GLU A 429 -15.40 -30.50 -2.77
C GLU A 429 -14.40 -30.92 -1.68
N GLY A 430 -14.25 -30.13 -0.60
CA GLY A 430 -13.32 -30.41 0.50
C GLY A 430 -11.85 -30.28 0.11
N LEU A 431 -11.52 -29.46 -0.90
CA LEU A 431 -10.18 -29.28 -1.47
C LEU A 431 -9.64 -27.84 -1.33
N ALA A 432 -10.32 -26.99 -0.57
CA ALA A 432 -9.83 -25.66 -0.16
C ALA A 432 -10.33 -25.33 1.27
N PRO A 433 -9.72 -24.37 1.98
CA PRO A 433 -10.19 -23.94 3.30
C PRO A 433 -11.65 -23.48 3.24
N LYS A 434 -12.51 -23.96 4.14
CA LYS A 434 -13.90 -23.49 4.22
C LYS A 434 -13.98 -21.97 4.40
N VAL A 435 -14.79 -21.31 3.57
CA VAL A 435 -15.18 -19.91 3.76
C VAL A 435 -16.18 -19.82 4.92
N LEU A 436 -15.83 -19.06 5.97
CA LEU A 436 -16.63 -18.93 7.20
C LEU A 436 -17.44 -17.63 7.25
N HIS A 437 -16.91 -16.54 6.68
CA HIS A 437 -17.59 -15.24 6.60
C HIS A 437 -16.99 -14.38 5.48
N GLU A 438 -17.81 -13.52 4.91
CA GLU A 438 -17.43 -12.51 3.93
C GLU A 438 -18.09 -11.18 4.32
N ALA A 439 -17.37 -10.08 4.23
CA ALA A 439 -17.88 -8.73 4.45
C ALA A 439 -17.31 -7.74 3.43
N GLY A 440 -18.15 -6.81 2.96
CA GLY A 440 -17.68 -5.63 2.24
C GLY A 440 -16.99 -4.66 3.19
N LEU A 441 -15.95 -3.99 2.70
CA LEU A 441 -15.27 -2.89 3.37
C LEU A 441 -15.30 -1.64 2.45
N PRO A 442 -15.08 -0.44 2.99
CA PRO A 442 -14.98 0.79 2.18
C PRO A 442 -13.88 0.72 1.12
N ALA A 443 -13.94 1.61 0.12
CA ALA A 443 -13.00 1.73 -0.99
C ALA A 443 -12.80 0.43 -1.78
N GLY A 444 -13.88 -0.33 -1.95
CA GLY A 444 -13.91 -1.58 -2.74
C GLY A 444 -13.13 -2.75 -2.14
N TRP A 445 -12.70 -2.66 -0.88
CA TRP A 445 -12.09 -3.78 -0.17
C TRP A 445 -13.16 -4.82 0.25
N ARG A 446 -12.72 -6.05 0.50
CA ARG A 446 -13.49 -7.09 1.18
C ARG A 446 -12.65 -7.76 2.25
N LEU A 447 -13.33 -8.24 3.29
CA LEU A 447 -12.80 -9.17 4.28
C LEU A 447 -13.36 -10.56 3.99
N LEU A 448 -12.47 -11.55 3.99
CA LEU A 448 -12.81 -12.96 3.93
C LEU A 448 -12.19 -13.68 5.11
N GLU A 449 -13.00 -14.44 5.82
CA GLU A 449 -12.62 -15.25 6.96
C GLU A 449 -12.78 -16.72 6.56
N MET A 450 -11.75 -17.53 6.75
CA MET A 450 -11.70 -18.94 6.38
C MET A 450 -11.15 -19.80 7.52
N GLU A 451 -11.38 -21.12 7.47
CA GLU A 451 -10.88 -22.05 8.48
C GLU A 451 -9.35 -22.00 8.58
N ASP A 452 -8.83 -22.03 9.80
CA ASP A 452 -7.40 -22.17 10.04
C ASP A 452 -6.96 -23.62 9.81
N LEU A 453 -5.79 -23.79 9.19
CA LEU A 453 -5.19 -25.09 8.87
C LEU A 453 -3.77 -25.11 9.44
N PRO A 454 -3.63 -25.27 10.77
CA PRO A 454 -2.37 -25.05 11.47
C PRO A 454 -1.37 -26.20 11.23
N PRO A 455 -0.06 -25.91 11.36
CA PRO A 455 0.98 -26.93 11.51
C PRO A 455 1.06 -27.40 12.98
N PRO A 456 1.43 -28.67 13.23
CA PRO A 456 1.94 -29.65 12.26
C PRO A 456 0.85 -30.40 11.47
N GLU A 457 -0.43 -30.26 11.82
CA GLU A 457 -1.53 -31.03 11.21
C GLU A 457 -1.63 -30.80 9.69
N TRP A 458 -1.35 -29.59 9.23
CA TRP A 458 -1.20 -29.25 7.82
C TRP A 458 0.19 -28.66 7.55
N THR A 459 0.85 -29.18 6.53
CA THR A 459 2.18 -28.76 6.07
C THR A 459 2.11 -28.44 4.58
N ARG A 460 2.94 -27.53 4.03
CA ARG A 460 2.92 -27.32 2.57
C ARG A 460 3.53 -28.51 1.85
N LEU A 461 3.06 -28.77 0.64
CA LEU A 461 3.67 -29.77 -0.24
C LEU A 461 5.14 -29.42 -0.57
N SER A 462 5.50 -28.14 -0.61
CA SER A 462 6.89 -27.68 -0.75
C SER A 462 7.80 -27.99 0.44
N ASP A 463 7.22 -28.35 1.59
CA ASP A 463 7.94 -28.45 2.87
C ASP A 463 8.13 -29.95 3.28
N LEU A 464 7.72 -30.89 2.42
CA LEU A 464 7.96 -32.35 2.53
C LEU A 464 9.17 -32.80 1.70
N ASP A 465 9.74 -33.95 2.04
CA ASP A 465 10.80 -34.61 1.27
C ASP A 465 10.55 -36.11 1.02
N GLY A 466 11.42 -36.72 0.21
CA GLY A 466 11.44 -38.16 -0.04
C GLY A 466 10.14 -38.75 -0.60
N THR A 467 9.77 -39.93 -0.11
CA THR A 467 8.58 -40.67 -0.55
C THR A 467 7.27 -39.97 -0.17
N ASP A 468 7.25 -39.30 0.98
CA ASP A 468 6.05 -38.60 1.45
C ASP A 468 5.73 -37.38 0.55
N PHE A 469 6.76 -36.70 0.02
CA PHE A 469 6.59 -35.70 -1.03
C PHE A 469 5.99 -36.32 -2.32
N GLU A 470 6.57 -37.41 -2.83
CA GLU A 470 6.15 -38.03 -4.09
C GLU A 470 4.70 -38.57 -4.02
N GLU A 471 4.31 -39.20 -2.90
CA GLU A 471 2.93 -39.60 -2.62
C GLU A 471 1.98 -38.40 -2.52
N ALA A 472 2.39 -37.32 -1.85
CA ALA A 472 1.56 -36.13 -1.66
C ALA A 472 1.37 -35.33 -2.96
N VAL A 473 2.38 -35.27 -3.84
CA VAL A 473 2.25 -34.70 -5.19
C VAL A 473 1.25 -35.49 -6.02
N ALA A 474 1.33 -36.84 -6.02
CA ALA A 474 0.36 -37.69 -6.71
C ALA A 474 -1.07 -37.50 -6.16
N GLY A 475 -1.21 -37.35 -4.83
CA GLY A 475 -2.47 -36.99 -4.17
C GLY A 475 -3.01 -35.63 -4.61
N ALA A 476 -2.16 -34.61 -4.69
CA ALA A 476 -2.52 -33.27 -5.13
C ALA A 476 -2.94 -33.22 -6.60
N LEU A 477 -2.21 -33.87 -7.51
CA LEU A 477 -2.58 -33.98 -8.93
C LEU A 477 -3.90 -34.74 -9.13
N SER A 478 -4.14 -35.80 -8.35
CA SER A 478 -5.43 -36.50 -8.34
C SER A 478 -6.57 -35.61 -7.84
N ALA A 479 -6.35 -34.86 -6.76
CA ALA A 479 -7.33 -33.90 -6.25
C ALA A 479 -7.65 -32.79 -7.25
N LEU A 480 -6.62 -32.23 -7.90
CA LEU A 480 -6.70 -31.16 -8.88
C LEU A 480 -7.54 -31.56 -10.11
N ARG A 481 -7.21 -32.71 -10.72
CA ARG A 481 -7.94 -33.25 -11.88
C ARG A 481 -9.41 -33.54 -11.55
N ARG A 482 -9.74 -33.96 -10.33
CA ARG A 482 -11.13 -34.13 -9.86
C ARG A 482 -11.86 -32.78 -9.73
N VAL A 483 -11.25 -31.78 -9.09
CA VAL A 483 -11.93 -30.50 -8.82
C VAL A 483 -12.14 -29.68 -10.09
N HIS A 484 -11.21 -29.75 -11.06
CA HIS A 484 -11.43 -29.23 -12.42
C HIS A 484 -12.66 -29.85 -13.07
N ALA A 485 -12.74 -31.19 -13.08
CA ALA A 485 -13.85 -31.93 -13.70
C ALA A 485 -15.20 -31.69 -13.01
N ALA A 486 -15.21 -31.50 -11.68
CA ALA A 486 -16.43 -31.24 -10.91
C ALA A 486 -16.93 -29.79 -11.04
N THR A 487 -16.03 -28.81 -11.11
CA THR A 487 -16.38 -27.38 -10.95
C THR A 487 -16.23 -26.52 -12.20
N GLY A 488 -15.34 -26.89 -13.14
CA GLY A 488 -14.91 -26.04 -14.26
C GLY A 488 -14.17 -24.77 -13.82
N MET A 489 -13.63 -24.75 -12.59
CA MET A 489 -12.87 -23.64 -12.01
C MET A 489 -11.38 -23.97 -11.99
N VAL A 490 -10.54 -23.01 -12.37
CA VAL A 490 -9.08 -23.03 -12.48
C VAL A 490 -8.47 -22.21 -11.34
N HIS A 491 -7.34 -22.62 -10.77
CA HIS A 491 -6.61 -21.89 -9.72
C HIS A 491 -5.78 -20.73 -10.29
N GLY A 492 -5.08 -20.97 -11.40
CA GLY A 492 -4.15 -20.05 -12.04
C GLY A 492 -2.72 -20.12 -11.48
N ASP A 493 -2.57 -20.47 -10.20
CA ASP A 493 -1.27 -20.61 -9.52
C ASP A 493 -1.22 -21.91 -8.69
N ALA A 494 -1.59 -23.05 -9.29
CA ALA A 494 -1.50 -24.36 -8.62
C ALA A 494 -0.06 -24.89 -8.63
N ARG A 495 0.64 -24.78 -7.49
CA ARG A 495 2.03 -25.23 -7.30
C ARG A 495 2.28 -25.63 -5.84
N SER A 496 3.37 -26.35 -5.56
CA SER A 496 3.66 -26.95 -4.25
C SER A 496 3.55 -26.01 -3.02
N PRO A 497 4.00 -24.74 -3.06
CA PRO A 497 3.82 -23.80 -1.94
C PRO A 497 2.35 -23.42 -1.65
N ASN A 498 1.47 -23.56 -2.65
CA ASN A 498 0.05 -23.23 -2.61
C ASN A 498 -0.82 -24.48 -2.33
N CYS A 499 -0.20 -25.60 -1.96
CA CYS A 499 -0.86 -26.86 -1.60
C CYS A 499 -0.54 -27.19 -0.14
N LEU A 500 -1.53 -27.16 0.75
CA LEU A 500 -1.42 -27.73 2.10
C LEU A 500 -1.83 -29.20 2.06
N VAL A 501 -1.07 -30.05 2.73
CA VAL A 501 -1.27 -31.51 2.75
C VAL A 501 -1.21 -32.07 4.17
N ARG A 502 -1.94 -33.17 4.38
CA ARG A 502 -2.00 -33.94 5.63
C ARG A 502 -2.14 -35.42 5.32
N ARG A 503 -1.37 -36.29 5.98
CA ARG A 503 -1.53 -37.75 5.87
C ARG A 503 -2.74 -38.21 6.70
N ASP A 504 -3.51 -39.15 6.17
CA ASP A 504 -4.63 -39.77 6.90
C ASP A 504 -4.16 -41.07 7.59
N ASP A 505 -4.07 -41.04 8.92
CA ASP A 505 -3.60 -42.16 9.75
C ASP A 505 -4.40 -43.46 9.56
N GLY A 506 -5.65 -43.37 9.11
CA GLY A 506 -6.54 -44.53 8.94
C GLY A 506 -6.51 -45.13 7.53
N ALA A 507 -6.08 -44.38 6.52
CA ALA A 507 -6.17 -44.77 5.11
C ALA A 507 -4.84 -44.71 4.34
N GLY A 508 -3.79 -44.08 4.89
CA GLY A 508 -2.53 -43.81 4.19
C GLY A 508 -2.64 -42.78 3.06
N ALA A 509 -3.84 -42.27 2.78
CA ALA A 509 -4.11 -41.31 1.72
C ALA A 509 -3.76 -39.88 2.16
N TRP A 510 -3.27 -39.08 1.21
CA TRP A 510 -3.02 -37.65 1.45
C TRP A 510 -4.29 -36.82 1.24
N GLN A 511 -4.70 -36.10 2.29
CA GLN A 511 -5.70 -35.05 2.21
C GLN A 511 -5.03 -33.75 1.75
N VAL A 512 -5.70 -32.99 0.88
CA VAL A 512 -5.14 -31.81 0.21
C VAL A 512 -6.07 -30.59 0.40
N ARG A 513 -5.48 -29.41 0.53
CA ARG A 513 -6.15 -28.10 0.53
C ARG A 513 -5.33 -27.12 -0.31
N PHE A 514 -5.85 -26.70 -1.45
CA PHE A 514 -5.28 -25.61 -2.23
C PHE A 514 -5.55 -24.27 -1.54
N ILE A 515 -4.60 -23.35 -1.63
CA ILE A 515 -4.65 -22.01 -1.04
C ILE A 515 -4.18 -20.95 -2.04
N ASP A 516 -4.53 -19.68 -1.77
CA ASP A 516 -4.17 -18.50 -2.56
C ASP A 516 -4.82 -18.38 -3.96
N PHE A 517 -6.15 -18.51 -3.99
CA PHE A 517 -7.04 -18.27 -5.13
C PHE A 517 -7.05 -16.81 -5.68
N GLU A 518 -5.94 -16.07 -5.69
CA GLU A 518 -5.88 -14.67 -6.18
C GLU A 518 -6.37 -14.51 -7.63
N TRP A 519 -6.02 -15.46 -8.51
CA TRP A 519 -6.33 -15.40 -9.94
C TRP A 519 -7.47 -16.33 -10.35
N ALA A 520 -7.95 -17.15 -9.42
CA ALA A 520 -8.81 -18.29 -9.72
C ALA A 520 -10.19 -17.88 -10.28
N ALA A 521 -10.69 -18.60 -11.27
CA ALA A 521 -11.98 -18.33 -11.91
C ALA A 521 -12.46 -19.55 -12.71
N ARG A 522 -13.62 -19.44 -13.35
CA ARG A 522 -14.02 -20.40 -14.39
C ARG A 522 -13.01 -20.41 -15.53
N GLU A 523 -12.75 -21.58 -16.10
CA GLU A 523 -11.87 -21.76 -17.27
C GLU A 523 -12.22 -20.79 -18.40
N GLY A 524 -11.21 -20.09 -18.93
CA GLY A 524 -11.35 -19.08 -19.97
C GLY A 524 -12.02 -17.76 -19.57
N ALA A 525 -12.55 -17.62 -18.35
CA ALA A 525 -13.30 -16.43 -17.93
C ALA A 525 -12.42 -15.24 -17.50
N VAL A 526 -11.16 -15.49 -17.12
CA VAL A 526 -10.16 -14.47 -16.80
C VAL A 526 -8.80 -14.82 -17.43
N THR A 527 -7.90 -13.85 -17.42
CA THR A 527 -6.57 -13.95 -18.05
C THR A 527 -5.46 -13.71 -17.04
N TYR A 528 -4.27 -14.28 -17.28
CA TYR A 528 -3.10 -14.09 -16.42
C TYR A 528 -2.68 -12.62 -16.32
N PRO A 529 -2.23 -12.16 -15.14
CA PRO A 529 -1.75 -10.80 -14.94
C PRO A 529 -0.50 -10.50 -15.77
N ALA A 530 -0.30 -9.23 -16.13
CA ALA A 530 0.90 -8.75 -16.85
C ALA A 530 2.16 -8.62 -15.96
N PHE A 531 2.29 -9.48 -14.94
CA PHE A 531 3.33 -9.43 -13.91
C PHE A 531 3.62 -10.82 -13.29
N LEU A 532 3.51 -11.91 -14.07
CA LEU A 532 3.96 -13.24 -13.65
C LEU A 532 5.45 -13.21 -13.25
N ASN A 533 5.85 -13.96 -12.21
CA ASN A 533 7.26 -14.11 -11.86
C ASN A 533 7.98 -14.97 -12.92
N PRO A 534 9.02 -14.48 -13.63
CA PRO A 534 9.78 -15.27 -14.60
C PRO A 534 10.61 -16.42 -13.99
N GLU A 535 10.77 -16.48 -12.67
CA GLU A 535 11.47 -17.57 -11.97
C GLU A 535 10.60 -18.85 -11.80
N ILE A 536 9.29 -18.75 -12.05
CA ILE A 536 8.36 -19.88 -11.99
C ILE A 536 8.34 -20.57 -13.37
N PRO A 537 8.44 -21.91 -13.45
CA PRO A 537 8.34 -22.66 -14.70
C PRO A 537 6.88 -22.70 -15.18
N TRP A 538 6.43 -21.63 -15.85
CA TRP A 538 5.09 -21.55 -16.40
C TRP A 538 4.91 -22.47 -17.62
N PRO A 539 3.88 -23.35 -17.64
CA PRO A 539 3.62 -24.24 -18.78
C PRO A 539 3.33 -23.53 -20.10
N GLU A 540 3.45 -24.28 -21.21
CA GLU A 540 3.09 -23.79 -22.54
C GLU A 540 1.64 -23.26 -22.59
N GLY A 541 1.44 -22.09 -23.20
CA GLY A 541 0.15 -21.42 -23.29
C GLY A 541 -0.14 -20.41 -22.16
N VAL A 542 0.64 -20.44 -21.07
CA VAL A 542 0.64 -19.37 -20.06
C VAL A 542 1.38 -18.14 -20.59
N GLY A 543 0.89 -16.95 -20.27
CA GLY A 543 1.50 -15.68 -20.66
C GLY A 543 0.61 -14.48 -20.34
N TYR A 544 1.16 -13.27 -20.37
CA TYR A 544 0.42 -12.04 -20.01
C TYR A 544 -0.83 -11.87 -20.87
N GLY A 545 -2.01 -11.77 -20.24
CA GLY A 545 -3.29 -11.65 -20.96
C GLY A 545 -3.79 -12.93 -21.63
N MET A 546 -3.10 -14.08 -21.48
CA MET A 546 -3.59 -15.38 -21.94
C MET A 546 -4.67 -15.92 -20.99
N PRO A 547 -5.67 -16.69 -21.46
CA PRO A 547 -6.74 -17.22 -20.62
C PRO A 547 -6.24 -18.31 -19.65
N LEU A 548 -6.79 -18.35 -18.44
CA LEU A 548 -6.58 -19.44 -17.49
C LEU A 548 -7.23 -20.74 -17.98
N ARG A 549 -6.54 -21.88 -17.80
CA ARG A 549 -6.99 -23.22 -18.20
C ARG A 549 -6.67 -24.28 -17.15
N CYS A 550 -7.53 -25.30 -17.02
CA CYS A 550 -7.35 -26.43 -16.09
C CYS A 550 -6.02 -27.18 -16.36
N ALA A 551 -5.63 -27.28 -17.63
CA ALA A 551 -4.37 -27.91 -18.03
C ALA A 551 -3.13 -27.19 -17.46
N HIS A 552 -3.15 -25.85 -17.36
CA HIS A 552 -2.01 -25.08 -16.86
C HIS A 552 -1.76 -25.35 -15.37
N ASP A 553 -2.81 -25.47 -14.56
CA ASP A 553 -2.68 -25.81 -13.13
C ASP A 553 -1.99 -27.18 -12.94
N THR A 554 -2.32 -28.16 -13.79
CA THR A 554 -1.79 -29.54 -13.67
C THR A 554 -0.31 -29.58 -14.03
N ALA A 555 0.05 -29.02 -15.19
CA ALA A 555 1.42 -28.95 -15.65
C ALA A 555 2.30 -28.07 -14.75
N LEU A 556 1.76 -26.97 -14.19
CA LEU A 556 2.49 -26.12 -13.24
C LEU A 556 2.84 -26.88 -11.95
N LEU A 557 1.92 -27.72 -11.45
CA LEU A 557 2.19 -28.56 -10.28
C LEU A 557 3.18 -29.70 -10.58
N GLU A 558 3.13 -30.28 -11.78
CA GLU A 558 4.10 -31.30 -12.25
C GLU A 558 5.51 -30.71 -12.43
N ALA A 559 5.63 -29.56 -13.08
CA ALA A 559 6.87 -28.81 -13.26
C ALA A 559 7.47 -28.35 -11.92
N THR A 560 6.66 -27.71 -11.05
CA THR A 560 7.13 -27.24 -9.73
C THR A 560 7.34 -28.35 -8.69
N ALA A 561 6.95 -29.59 -9.00
CA ALA A 561 7.34 -30.77 -8.25
C ALA A 561 8.61 -31.46 -8.78
N GLY A 562 9.17 -30.99 -9.91
CA GLY A 562 10.35 -31.60 -10.54
C GLY A 562 10.08 -32.98 -11.13
N LEU A 563 8.86 -33.22 -11.64
CA LEU A 563 8.49 -34.49 -12.29
C LEU A 563 8.84 -34.53 -13.79
N GLU A 564 8.98 -33.38 -14.45
CA GLU A 564 9.24 -33.29 -15.91
C GLU A 564 10.68 -33.67 -16.33
N GLU A 565 11.61 -33.87 -15.39
CA GLU A 565 13.02 -34.25 -15.66
C GLU A 565 13.38 -35.69 -15.21
N ARG A 566 12.42 -36.62 -15.15
CA ARG A 566 12.62 -37.97 -14.56
C ARG A 566 12.33 -39.20 -15.46
N ASP A 567 12.16 -39.02 -16.77
CA ASP A 567 12.05 -40.11 -17.77
C ASP A 567 13.39 -40.43 -18.47
#